data_AF-A0AB35U868-F1
#
_entry.id   AF-A0AB35U868-F1
#
_cell.length_a   1.000
_cell.length_b   1.000
_cell.length_c   1.000
_cell.angle_alpha   90.00
_cell.angle_beta   90.00
_cell.angle_gamma   90.00
#
_symmetry.space_group_name_H-M   'P 1'
#
loop_
_entity.id
_entity.type
_entity.pdbx_description
1 polymer ?
#
loop_
_entity_poly.entity_id
_entity_poly.type
_entity_poly.pdbx_seq_one_letter_code
_entity_poly.pdbx_strand_id
1 'polypeptide(L)'
;MENRLSVIPINLIAVPEPSAGQDLHILQHALGVDQFGRGEQYRSHFVTGLGSDDHPACMAMTERGLMKHWDGATLQFGGDDFFRVTDAGRAFVVEHSPAPPKLTRSQQRYQRYLDADCSLTFREWLGTSYVKDTAA
;
A
#
# COMPACT_ATOMS: atom_id res chain seq x y z
N MET A 1 60.56 9.69 1.72
CA MET A 1 59.81 9.33 2.94
C MET A 1 58.64 10.28 3.05
N GLU A 2 57.57 10.06 2.28
CA GLU A 2 56.35 10.85 2.41
C GLU A 2 55.16 9.89 2.45
N ASN A 3 54.37 10.12 3.48
CA ASN A 3 53.39 9.26 4.10
C ASN A 3 52.14 9.16 3.21
N ARG A 4 51.85 7.98 2.66
CA ARG A 4 50.54 7.68 2.06
C ARG A 4 49.52 7.44 3.17
N LEU A 5 48.79 8.48 3.56
CA LEU A 5 47.48 8.30 4.16
C LEU A 5 46.43 8.55 3.07
N SER A 6 46.00 7.46 2.45
CA SER A 6 44.76 7.46 1.67
C SER A 6 43.61 7.72 2.62
N VAL A 7 43.02 8.90 2.54
CA VAL A 7 41.68 9.14 3.08
C VAL A 7 40.73 8.33 2.20
N ILE A 8 40.45 7.10 2.60
CA ILE A 8 39.39 6.28 2.03
C ILE A 8 38.09 7.03 2.37
N PRO A 9 37.27 7.46 1.40
CA PRO A 9 35.95 7.97 1.73
C PRO A 9 35.19 6.83 2.40
N ILE A 10 34.79 7.05 3.66
CA ILE A 10 33.84 6.18 4.36
C ILE A 10 32.65 6.06 3.42
N ASN A 11 32.46 4.86 2.89
CA ASN A 11 31.39 4.53 1.99
C ASN A 11 30.09 4.80 2.75
N LEU A 12 29.47 5.94 2.45
CA LEU A 12 28.11 6.27 2.84
C LEU A 12 27.28 5.10 2.32
N ILE A 13 26.81 4.25 3.22
CA ILE A 13 25.87 3.19 2.90
C ILE A 13 24.73 3.91 2.18
N ALA A 14 24.67 3.75 0.86
CA ALA A 14 23.55 4.23 0.08
C ALA A 14 22.36 3.44 0.61
N VAL A 15 21.59 4.04 1.52
CA VAL A 15 20.25 3.58 1.80
C VAL A 15 19.57 3.56 0.43
N PRO A 16 19.10 2.41 -0.06
CA PRO A 16 18.53 2.35 -1.40
C PRO A 16 17.42 3.39 -1.46
N GLU A 17 17.57 4.34 -2.38
CA GLU A 17 16.54 5.35 -2.62
C GLU A 17 15.23 4.59 -2.89
N PRO A 18 14.17 4.86 -2.12
CA PRO A 18 12.93 4.12 -2.23
C PRO A 18 12.40 4.21 -3.65
N SER A 19 12.12 3.05 -4.25
CA SER A 19 11.65 3.00 -5.63
C SER A 19 10.16 3.36 -5.67
N ALA A 20 9.70 3.95 -6.79
CA ALA A 20 8.29 4.26 -6.99
C ALA A 20 7.36 3.03 -6.81
N GLY A 21 7.87 1.82 -7.04
CA GLY A 21 7.13 0.58 -6.79
C GLY A 21 6.97 0.24 -5.30
N GLN A 22 8.01 0.49 -4.49
CA GLN A 22 7.94 0.32 -3.04
C GLN A 22 6.99 1.36 -2.41
N ASP A 23 7.09 2.62 -2.84
CA ASP A 23 6.19 3.69 -2.40
C ASP A 23 4.72 3.34 -2.68
N LEU A 24 4.44 2.92 -3.91
CA LEU A 24 3.09 2.51 -4.30
C LEU A 24 2.59 1.35 -3.43
N HIS A 25 3.43 0.36 -3.17
CA HIS A 25 3.07 -0.78 -2.33
C HIS A 25 2.73 -0.36 -0.88
N ILE A 26 3.56 0.49 -0.27
CA ILE A 26 3.34 1.02 1.09
C ILE A 26 2.04 1.83 1.14
N LEU A 27 1.82 2.73 0.17
CA LEU A 27 0.61 3.55 0.11
C LEU A 27 -0.65 2.70 -0.11
N GLN A 28 -0.59 1.69 -0.98
CA GLN A 28 -1.68 0.73 -1.18
C GLN A 28 -2.01 -0.02 0.13
N HIS A 29 -0.98 -0.48 0.83
CA HIS A 29 -1.14 -1.15 2.13
C HIS A 29 -1.77 -0.22 3.18
N ALA A 30 -1.25 1.01 3.31
CA ALA A 30 -1.73 1.99 4.28
C ALA A 30 -3.20 2.40 4.03
N LEU A 31 -3.64 2.43 2.78
CA LEU A 31 -5.02 2.72 2.37
C LEU A 31 -5.94 1.49 2.45
N GLY A 32 -5.38 0.28 2.54
CA GLY A 32 -6.14 -0.97 2.52
C GLY A 32 -6.74 -1.29 1.16
N VAL A 33 -6.05 -0.94 0.08
CA VAL A 33 -6.46 -1.24 -1.30
C VAL A 33 -5.64 -2.38 -1.89
N ASP A 34 -6.17 -3.02 -2.94
CA ASP A 34 -5.44 -4.05 -3.70
C ASP A 34 -4.32 -3.45 -4.57
N GLN A 35 -3.56 -4.31 -5.26
CA GLN A 35 -2.46 -3.88 -6.13
C GLN A 35 -2.89 -2.99 -7.32
N PHE A 36 -4.20 -2.88 -7.58
CA PHE A 36 -4.79 -2.06 -8.62
C PHE A 36 -5.46 -0.80 -8.05
N GLY A 37 -5.29 -0.52 -6.75
CA GLY A 37 -5.87 0.63 -6.07
C GLY A 37 -7.37 0.50 -5.75
N ARG A 38 -7.94 -0.71 -5.78
CA ARG A 38 -9.37 -0.95 -5.48
C ARG A 38 -9.57 -1.31 -4.02
N GLY A 39 -10.67 -0.83 -3.43
CA GLY A 39 -11.10 -1.16 -2.08
C GLY A 39 -11.73 0.04 -1.37
N GLU A 40 -12.39 -0.22 -0.26
CA GLU A 40 -12.86 0.85 0.62
C GLU A 40 -11.69 1.37 1.47
N GLN A 41 -11.37 2.66 1.33
CA GLN A 41 -10.23 3.29 2.01
C GLN A 41 -10.58 3.71 3.44
N TYR A 42 -11.02 2.76 4.28
CA TYR A 42 -11.29 3.04 5.70
C TYR A 42 -10.00 3.16 6.53
N ARG A 43 -8.85 2.76 5.96
CA ARG A 43 -7.51 2.91 6.54
C ARG A 43 -6.76 4.03 5.83
N SER A 44 -5.84 4.69 6.53
CA SER A 44 -4.98 5.73 5.96
C SER A 44 -3.66 5.91 6.70
N HIS A 45 -3.25 4.91 7.49
CA HIS A 45 -2.08 5.02 8.35
C HIS A 45 -1.15 3.82 8.22
N PHE A 46 0.13 4.08 8.44
CA PHE A 46 1.21 3.10 8.43
C PHE A 46 2.09 3.38 9.65
N VAL A 47 2.47 2.33 10.38
CA VAL A 47 3.30 2.45 11.58
C VAL A 47 4.57 1.65 11.35
N THR A 48 5.72 2.30 11.47
CA THR A 48 7.03 1.67 11.27
C THR A 48 8.12 2.46 11.97
N GLY A 49 9.21 1.80 12.35
CA GLY A 49 10.34 2.40 13.07
C GLY A 49 11.67 2.21 12.34
N LEU A 50 12.74 2.79 12.89
CA LEU A 50 14.10 2.79 12.31
C LEU A 50 14.68 1.40 11.99
N GLY A 51 14.12 0.33 12.56
CA GLY A 51 14.52 -1.06 12.28
C GLY A 51 13.88 -1.69 11.05
N SER A 52 13.02 -0.96 10.33
CA SER A 52 12.30 -1.44 9.14
C SER A 52 12.85 -0.80 7.86
N ASP A 53 12.89 -1.59 6.79
CA ASP A 53 13.25 -1.11 5.44
C ASP A 53 12.20 -0.12 4.86
N ASP A 54 10.99 -0.07 5.43
CA ASP A 54 9.92 0.84 4.98
C ASP A 54 10.02 2.23 5.62
N HIS A 55 10.74 2.38 6.74
CA HIS A 55 10.84 3.66 7.45
C HIS A 55 11.53 4.75 6.60
N PRO A 56 12.69 4.49 5.96
CA PRO A 56 13.29 5.46 5.04
C PRO A 56 12.36 5.86 3.88
N ALA A 57 11.59 4.91 3.35
CA ALA A 57 10.61 5.17 2.29
C ALA A 57 9.48 6.09 2.77
N CYS A 58 8.94 5.83 3.98
CA CYS A 58 7.90 6.67 4.58
C CYS A 58 8.38 8.10 4.86
N MET A 59 9.64 8.26 5.27
CA MET A 59 10.25 9.58 5.45
C MET A 59 10.39 10.33 4.13
N ALA A 60 10.94 9.69 3.08
CA ALA A 60 11.06 10.29 1.75
C ALA A 60 9.69 10.65 1.14
N MET A 61 8.67 9.81 1.34
CA MET A 61 7.30 10.10 0.93
C MET A 61 6.68 11.27 1.73
N THR A 62 7.08 11.46 2.97
CA THR A 62 6.68 12.62 3.79
C THR A 62 7.29 13.91 3.24
N GLU A 63 8.57 13.90 2.87
CA GLU A 63 9.23 15.05 2.21
C GLU A 63 8.57 15.42 0.88
N ARG A 64 8.06 14.43 0.15
CA ARG A 64 7.28 14.61 -1.10
C ARG A 64 5.81 14.99 -0.87
N GLY A 65 5.35 15.05 0.38
CA GLY A 65 3.98 15.41 0.75
C GLY A 65 2.93 14.31 0.53
N LEU A 66 3.34 13.07 0.27
CA LEU A 66 2.44 11.92 0.10
C LEU A 66 1.95 11.37 1.44
N MET A 67 2.71 11.61 2.51
CA MET A 67 2.37 11.25 3.88
C MET A 67 2.60 12.43 4.83
N LYS A 68 1.95 12.37 5.99
CA LYS A 68 2.28 13.15 7.19
C LYS A 68 2.95 12.23 8.19
N HIS A 69 3.96 12.73 8.91
CA HIS A 69 4.72 11.98 9.91
C HIS A 69 4.43 12.50 11.32
N TRP A 70 4.41 11.58 12.28
CA TRP A 70 4.41 11.83 13.71
C TRP A 70 5.47 10.94 14.35
N ASP A 71 6.39 11.56 15.05
CA ASP A 71 7.47 10.88 15.78
C ASP A 71 6.89 10.02 16.91
N GLY A 72 7.18 8.72 16.85
CA GLY A 72 6.73 7.72 17.83
C GLY A 72 7.22 8.02 19.25
N ALA A 73 8.38 8.65 19.40
CA ALA A 73 8.92 9.06 20.70
C ALA A 73 8.09 10.16 21.38
N THR A 74 7.30 10.92 20.60
CA THR A 74 6.44 11.99 21.11
C THR A 74 5.02 11.53 21.43
N LEU A 75 4.66 10.29 21.06
CA LEU A 75 3.37 9.71 21.40
C LEU A 75 3.28 9.41 22.89
N GLN A 76 2.10 9.59 23.49
CA GLN A 76 1.88 9.42 24.94
C GLN A 76 2.26 8.03 25.47
N PHE A 77 2.33 7.03 24.59
CA PHE A 77 2.67 5.65 24.92
C PHE A 77 4.05 5.22 24.38
N GLY A 78 4.79 6.14 23.76
CA GLY A 78 5.95 5.83 22.93
C GLY A 78 5.60 4.94 21.74
N GLY A 79 6.62 4.43 21.06
CA GLY A 79 6.47 3.45 19.98
C GLY A 79 7.20 3.85 18.70
N ASP A 80 6.83 3.16 17.63
CA ASP A 80 7.31 3.43 16.28
C ASP A 80 6.61 4.66 15.68
N ASP A 81 7.22 5.22 14.62
CA ASP A 81 6.69 6.38 13.93
C ASP A 81 5.36 6.07 13.25
N PHE A 82 4.47 7.06 13.28
CA PHE A 82 3.16 6.99 12.67
C PHE A 82 3.12 7.87 11.41
N PHE A 83 2.68 7.29 10.30
CA PHE A 83 2.55 7.97 9.03
C PHE A 83 1.09 7.93 8.57
N ARG A 84 0.57 9.05 8.05
CA ARG A 84 -0.79 9.13 7.50
C ARG A 84 -0.78 9.59 6.06
N VAL A 85 -1.45 8.84 5.19
CA VAL A 85 -1.57 9.14 3.76
C VAL A 85 -2.37 10.42 3.53
N THR A 86 -1.79 11.34 2.77
CA THR A 86 -2.44 12.60 2.35
C THR A 86 -3.32 12.38 1.11
N ASP A 87 -4.03 13.41 0.69
CA ASP A 87 -4.80 13.34 -0.55
C ASP A 87 -3.89 13.27 -1.79
N ALA A 88 -2.69 13.86 -1.72
CA ALA A 88 -1.65 13.68 -2.74
C ALA A 88 -1.17 12.22 -2.80
N GLY A 89 -1.01 11.56 -1.65
CA GLY A 89 -0.71 10.13 -1.58
C GLY A 89 -1.82 9.26 -2.20
N ARG A 90 -3.09 9.59 -1.95
CA ARG A 90 -4.23 8.92 -2.62
C ARG A 90 -4.20 9.11 -4.14
N ALA A 91 -3.95 10.33 -4.60
CA ALA A 91 -3.83 10.62 -6.03
C ALA A 91 -2.66 9.85 -6.67
N PHE A 92 -1.52 9.77 -5.98
CA PHE A 92 -0.37 8.99 -6.42
C PHE A 92 -0.72 7.51 -6.63
N VAL A 93 -1.47 6.90 -5.70
CA VAL A 93 -1.94 5.51 -5.84
C VAL A 93 -2.84 5.34 -7.06
N VAL A 94 -3.78 6.27 -7.30
CA VAL A 94 -4.68 6.21 -8.46
C VAL A 94 -3.90 6.33 -9.78
N GLU A 95 -2.90 7.21 -9.83
CA GLU A 95 -2.09 7.46 -11.02
C GLU A 95 -1.13 6.31 -11.34
N HIS A 96 -0.53 5.70 -10.32
CA HIS A 96 0.53 4.71 -10.50
C HIS A 96 0.04 3.26 -10.39
N SER A 97 -1.19 3.02 -9.91
CA SER A 97 -1.74 1.67 -9.88
C SER A 97 -2.02 1.16 -11.30
N PRO A 98 -1.60 -0.07 -11.64
CA PRO A 98 -1.90 -0.65 -12.94
C PRO A 98 -3.41 -0.81 -13.14
N ALA A 99 -3.83 -0.75 -14.41
CA ALA A 99 -5.21 -1.02 -14.76
C ALA A 99 -5.57 -2.47 -14.38
N PRO A 100 -6.69 -2.68 -13.65
CA PRO A 100 -7.09 -4.02 -13.27
C PRO A 100 -7.42 -4.91 -14.47
N PRO A 101 -7.16 -6.22 -14.40
CA PRO A 101 -7.44 -7.14 -15.49
C PRO A 101 -8.94 -7.22 -15.78
N LYS A 102 -9.30 -7.34 -17.07
CA LYS A 102 -10.67 -7.61 -17.50
C LYS A 102 -11.04 -9.04 -17.12
N LEU A 103 -11.99 -9.18 -16.20
CA LEU A 103 -12.51 -10.50 -15.80
C LEU A 103 -13.38 -11.10 -16.90
N THR A 104 -13.20 -12.40 -17.16
CA THR A 104 -14.10 -13.17 -18.02
C THR A 104 -15.50 -13.28 -17.41
N ARG A 105 -16.52 -13.63 -18.21
CA ARG A 105 -17.90 -13.78 -17.72
C ARG A 105 -18.02 -14.75 -16.53
N SER A 106 -17.26 -15.85 -16.53
CA SER A 106 -17.27 -16.81 -15.41
C SER A 106 -16.60 -16.24 -14.17
N GLN A 107 -15.49 -15.51 -14.31
CA GLN A 107 -14.81 -14.84 -13.20
C GLN A 107 -15.68 -13.73 -12.61
N GLN A 108 -16.35 -12.92 -13.43
CA GLN A 108 -17.30 -11.90 -12.94
C GLN A 108 -18.44 -12.54 -12.14
N ARG A 109 -18.96 -13.68 -12.61
CA ARG A 109 -20.01 -14.41 -11.88
C ARG A 109 -19.50 -14.97 -10.55
N TYR A 110 -18.26 -15.46 -10.51
CA TYR A 110 -17.63 -15.90 -9.27
C TYR A 110 -17.35 -14.73 -8.32
N GLN A 111 -16.91 -13.58 -8.83
CA GLN A 111 -16.72 -12.37 -8.03
C GLN A 111 -18.03 -11.94 -7.36
N ARG A 112 -19.14 -11.90 -8.11
CA ARG A 112 -20.46 -11.61 -7.53
C ARG A 112 -20.88 -12.57 -6.43
N TYR A 113 -20.44 -13.82 -6.49
CA TYR A 113 -20.67 -14.78 -5.41
C TYR A 113 -19.86 -14.42 -4.15
N LEU A 114 -18.59 -14.04 -4.32
CA LEU A 114 -17.75 -13.57 -3.21
C LEU A 114 -18.31 -12.27 -2.60
N ASP A 115 -18.73 -11.32 -3.45
CA ASP A 115 -19.28 -10.03 -3.03
C ASP A 115 -20.64 -10.17 -2.32
N ALA A 116 -21.39 -11.26 -2.59
CA ALA A 116 -22.66 -11.52 -1.93
C ALA A 116 -22.49 -11.90 -0.45
N ASP A 117 -21.27 -12.23 -0.01
CA ASP A 117 -20.89 -12.54 1.37
C ASP A 117 -21.94 -13.39 2.10
N CYS A 118 -22.32 -14.50 1.45
CA CYS A 118 -23.42 -15.36 1.91
C CYS A 118 -22.89 -16.72 2.39
N SER A 119 -23.67 -17.39 3.24
CA SER A 119 -23.31 -18.71 3.78
C SER A 119 -23.52 -19.87 2.80
N LEU A 120 -23.94 -19.61 1.56
CA LEU A 120 -24.18 -20.63 0.55
C LEU A 120 -22.86 -21.05 -0.09
N THR A 121 -22.76 -22.30 -0.52
CA THR A 121 -21.71 -22.68 -1.46
C THR A 121 -21.95 -22.04 -2.83
N PHE A 122 -20.90 -21.91 -3.65
CA PHE A 122 -21.05 -21.38 -5.01
C PHE A 122 -22.11 -22.14 -5.82
N ARG A 123 -22.22 -23.47 -5.64
CA ARG A 123 -23.22 -24.29 -6.34
C ARG A 123 -24.64 -23.98 -5.90
N GLU A 124 -24.87 -23.79 -4.61
CA GLU A 124 -26.19 -23.43 -4.06
C GLU A 124 -26.56 -22.00 -4.46
N TRP A 125 -25.60 -21.07 -4.39
CA TRP A 125 -25.78 -19.69 -4.82
C TRP A 125 -26.20 -19.57 -6.29
N LEU A 126 -25.65 -20.41 -7.18
CA LEU A 126 -26.06 -20.49 -8.59
C LEU A 126 -27.54 -20.83 -8.79
N GLY A 127 -28.18 -21.48 -7.83
CA GLY A 127 -29.61 -21.81 -7.87
C GLY A 127 -30.55 -20.68 -7.40
N THR A 128 -30.01 -19.62 -6.79
CA THR A 128 -30.79 -18.52 -6.19
C THR A 128 -31.31 -17.52 -7.23
N SER A 129 -32.26 -16.67 -6.85
CA SER A 129 -32.75 -15.57 -7.69
C SER A 129 -31.72 -14.48 -7.95
N TYR A 130 -30.71 -14.31 -7.08
CA TYR A 130 -29.60 -13.35 -7.26
C TYR A 130 -28.88 -13.49 -8.60
N VAL A 131 -28.83 -14.71 -9.15
CA VAL A 131 -28.19 -15.03 -10.43
C VAL A 131 -29.13 -14.82 -11.62
N LYS A 132 -30.44 -14.84 -11.40
CA LYS A 132 -31.48 -14.80 -12.44
C LYS A 132 -31.83 -13.36 -12.85
N ASP A 133 -31.71 -12.39 -11.94
CA ASP A 133 -32.12 -10.99 -12.20
C ASP A 133 -31.03 -10.13 -12.88
N THR A 134 -29.80 -10.64 -13.04
CA THR A 134 -28.68 -9.94 -13.68
C THR A 134 -28.47 -10.30 -15.17
N ALA A 135 -29.44 -10.96 -15.79
CA ALA A 135 -29.40 -11.38 -17.19
C ALA A 135 -30.29 -10.55 -18.14
N ALA A 136 -30.84 -9.41 -17.67
CA ALA A 136 -31.59 -8.45 -18.48
C ALA A 136 -30.71 -7.27 -18.90
#